data_AF-A0A2D4M312-F1
#
_entry.id   AF-A0A2D4M312-F1
#
_cell.length_a   1.000
_cell.length_b   1.000
_cell.length_c   1.000
_cell.angle_alpha   90.00
_cell.angle_beta   90.00
_cell.angle_gamma   90.00
#
_symmetry.space_group_name_H-M   'P 1'
#
loop_
_entity.id
_entity.type
_entity.pdbx_description
1 polymer ?
#
loop_
_entity_poly.entity_id
_entity_poly.type
_entity_poly.pdbx_seq_one_letter_code
_entity_poly.pdbx_strand_id
1 'polypeptide(L)'
;VWCFSQDALDKAVTLHFRHLNPEEFISDHWRNLQRFLGNILETKRQNVHMASLQPSEASNGVDLLLAVGELQYSLYKPSFIANRISQSTEEMDQRVGLRVKKVTYVPCHEANCIIQRACKETFQLDPGTVFTYSSARFSVLTPRHSLEQICSCNGTALRFSGHS
;
A
#
# COMPACT_ATOMS: atom_id res chain seq x y z
N VAL A 1 0.34 -18.46 -2.81
CA VAL A 1 0.65 -17.32 -3.71
C VAL A 1 -0.44 -16.29 -3.48
N TRP A 2 -0.08 -15.09 -3.03
CA TRP A 2 -1.06 -14.05 -2.73
C TRP A 2 -1.41 -13.34 -4.03
N CYS A 3 -2.64 -13.50 -4.51
CA CYS A 3 -3.14 -12.84 -5.72
C CYS A 3 -4.10 -11.74 -5.30
N PHE A 4 -3.63 -10.48 -5.27
CA PHE A 4 -4.51 -9.32 -5.05
C PHE A 4 -5.15 -8.92 -6.39
N SER A 5 -6.47 -8.72 -6.39
CA SER A 5 -7.15 -8.17 -7.56
C SER A 5 -6.79 -6.70 -7.74
N GLN A 6 -6.93 -6.18 -8.96
CA GLN A 6 -6.72 -4.76 -9.21
C GLN A 6 -7.70 -3.89 -8.41
N ASP A 7 -8.93 -4.35 -8.16
CA ASP A 7 -9.90 -3.63 -7.30
C ASP A 7 -9.39 -3.51 -5.84
N ALA A 8 -8.74 -4.56 -5.33
CA ALA A 8 -8.16 -4.52 -3.99
C ALA A 8 -6.97 -3.55 -3.92
N LEU A 9 -6.13 -3.51 -4.96
CA LEU A 9 -4.98 -2.60 -5.04
C LEU A 9 -5.39 -1.14 -5.27
N ASP A 10 -6.42 -0.90 -6.09
CA ASP A 10 -7.00 0.43 -6.31
C ASP A 10 -7.56 1.01 -5.00
N LYS A 11 -7.90 0.14 -4.03
CA LYS A 11 -8.38 0.54 -2.71
C LYS A 11 -7.33 0.42 -1.59
N ALA A 12 -6.09 0.10 -1.91
CA ALA A 12 -5.02 -0.08 -0.93
C ALA A 12 -4.45 1.27 -0.45
N VAL A 13 -3.73 1.23 0.67
CA VAL A 13 -2.98 2.38 1.21
C VAL A 13 -1.56 1.94 1.54
N THR A 14 -0.57 2.80 1.30
CA THR A 14 0.81 2.57 1.71
C THR A 14 1.08 3.25 3.05
N LEU A 15 1.55 2.49 4.02
CA LEU A 15 2.09 3.00 5.28
C LEU A 15 3.61 3.07 5.18
N HIS A 16 4.15 4.27 5.42
CA HIS A 16 5.59 4.50 5.44
C HIS A 16 6.06 4.54 6.89
N PHE A 17 6.93 3.62 7.31
CA PHE A 17 7.50 3.58 8.66
C PHE A 17 8.94 4.11 8.67
N ARG A 18 9.42 4.63 9.81
CA ARG A 18 10.83 5.06 9.99
C ARG A 18 11.59 4.11 10.90
N HIS A 19 12.89 3.99 10.67
CA HIS A 19 13.86 3.29 11.51
C HIS A 19 13.44 1.86 11.84
N LEU A 20 12.92 1.16 10.83
CA LEU A 20 12.40 -0.19 10.94
C LEU A 20 12.88 -0.98 9.72
N ASN A 21 13.33 -2.22 9.93
CA ASN A 21 13.68 -3.13 8.83
C ASN A 21 12.55 -4.16 8.61
N PRO A 22 12.48 -4.80 7.43
CA PRO A 22 11.41 -5.73 7.10
C PRO A 22 11.32 -6.95 8.03
N GLU A 23 12.45 -7.53 8.42
CA GLU A 23 12.53 -8.74 9.27
C GLU A 23 11.97 -8.47 10.67
N GLU A 24 12.35 -7.35 11.29
CA GLU A 24 11.81 -6.87 12.56
C GLU A 24 10.30 -6.60 12.44
N PHE A 25 9.87 -5.91 11.37
CA PHE A 25 8.46 -5.64 11.12
C PHE A 25 7.63 -6.93 11.08
N ILE A 26 8.07 -7.94 10.32
CA ILE A 26 7.34 -9.20 10.22
C ILE A 26 7.36 -9.96 11.56
N SER A 27 8.52 -10.06 12.22
CA SER A 27 8.68 -10.85 13.43
C SER A 27 7.84 -10.30 14.59
N ASP A 28 7.92 -8.99 14.80
CA ASP A 28 7.56 -8.38 16.08
C ASP A 28 6.28 -7.55 15.98
N HIS A 29 6.00 -6.95 14.82
CA HIS A 29 4.94 -5.94 14.70
C HIS A 29 3.73 -6.39 13.89
N TRP A 30 3.90 -7.16 12.80
CA TRP A 30 2.83 -7.41 11.83
C TRP A 30 1.54 -7.95 12.45
N ARG A 31 1.61 -8.98 13.31
CA ARG A 31 0.41 -9.56 13.95
C ARG A 31 -0.29 -8.59 14.89
N ASN A 32 0.44 -7.69 15.54
CA ASN A 32 -0.11 -6.68 16.43
C ASN A 32 -0.73 -5.54 15.64
N LEU A 33 -0.07 -5.12 14.55
CA LEU A 33 -0.61 -4.16 13.60
C LEU A 33 -1.92 -4.67 12.98
N GLN A 34 -2.01 -5.93 12.56
CA GLN A 34 -3.27 -6.50 12.05
C GLN A 34 -4.42 -6.42 13.05
N ARG A 35 -4.15 -6.68 14.34
CA ARG A 35 -5.17 -6.57 15.41
C ARG A 35 -5.56 -5.12 15.65
N PHE A 36 -4.57 -4.23 15.72
CA PHE A 36 -4.78 -2.80 15.92
C PHE A 36 -5.63 -2.19 14.79
N LEU A 37 -5.25 -2.45 13.54
CA LEU A 37 -5.97 -2.00 12.36
C LEU A 37 -7.39 -2.59 12.29
N GLY A 38 -7.54 -3.87 12.65
CA GLY A 38 -8.86 -4.50 12.79
C GLY A 38 -9.76 -3.74 13.75
N ASN A 39 -9.23 -3.32 14.90
CA ASN A 39 -10.00 -2.58 15.91
C ASN A 39 -10.40 -1.18 15.40
N ILE A 40 -9.46 -0.37 14.90
CA ILE A 40 -9.76 1.03 14.51
C ILE A 40 -10.62 1.13 13.24
N LEU A 41 -10.61 0.09 12.39
CA LEU A 41 -11.44 0.01 11.19
C LEU A 41 -12.73 -0.79 11.42
N GLU A 42 -12.96 -1.27 12.66
CA GLU A 42 -14.12 -2.07 13.05
C GLU A 42 -14.31 -3.32 12.15
N THR A 43 -13.20 -4.00 11.84
CA THR A 43 -13.18 -5.19 10.99
C THR A 43 -12.41 -6.34 11.64
N LYS A 44 -12.57 -7.56 11.11
CA LYS A 44 -11.81 -8.70 11.62
C LYS A 44 -10.35 -8.58 11.19
N ARG A 45 -9.42 -8.94 12.09
CA ARG A 45 -7.97 -8.97 11.76
C ARG A 45 -7.60 -9.80 10.53
N GLN A 46 -8.45 -10.77 10.15
CA GLN A 46 -8.20 -11.61 8.96
C GLN A 46 -8.40 -10.84 7.66
N ASN A 47 -9.14 -9.72 7.70
CA ASN A 47 -9.42 -8.85 6.57
C ASN A 47 -8.31 -7.79 6.38
N VAL A 48 -7.25 -7.82 7.18
CA VAL A 48 -6.12 -6.89 7.10
C VAL A 48 -4.95 -7.62 6.45
N HIS A 49 -4.66 -7.26 5.21
CA HIS A 49 -3.73 -7.99 4.35
C HIS A 49 -2.50 -7.16 4.01
N MET A 50 -1.33 -7.80 4.08
CA MET A 50 -0.08 -7.27 3.54
C MET A 50 -0.02 -7.61 2.06
N ALA A 51 -0.25 -6.62 1.20
CA ALA A 51 -0.14 -6.80 -0.24
C ALA A 51 1.31 -6.77 -0.71
N SER A 52 2.09 -5.84 -0.14
CA SER A 52 3.52 -5.73 -0.39
C SER A 52 4.23 -5.20 0.86
N LEU A 53 5.46 -5.64 1.10
CA LEU A 53 6.38 -5.08 2.06
C LEU A 53 7.75 -4.90 1.39
N GLN A 54 8.28 -3.68 1.39
CA GLN A 54 9.57 -3.38 0.78
C GLN A 54 10.35 -2.36 1.61
N PRO A 55 11.68 -2.30 1.49
CA PRO A 55 12.47 -1.23 2.08
C PRO A 55 12.01 0.10 1.46
N SER A 56 11.93 1.14 2.28
CA SER A 56 11.53 2.47 1.80
C SER A 56 12.65 3.08 0.97
N GLU A 57 12.37 3.51 -0.27
CA GLU A 57 13.38 4.18 -1.10
C GLU A 57 13.70 5.59 -0.59
N ALA A 58 12.72 6.23 0.07
CA ALA A 58 12.81 7.62 0.51
C ALA A 58 13.30 7.79 1.96
N SER A 59 13.56 6.70 2.69
CA SER A 59 14.04 6.75 4.07
C SER A 59 14.63 5.43 4.55
N ASN A 60 15.41 5.50 5.63
CA ASN A 60 15.75 4.31 6.41
C ASN A 60 14.49 3.79 7.13
N GLY A 61 13.75 2.87 6.50
CA GLY A 61 12.45 2.38 6.96
C GLY A 61 11.83 1.35 6.01
N VAL A 62 10.55 1.06 6.21
CA VAL A 62 9.78 0.12 5.37
C VAL A 62 8.48 0.74 4.88
N ASP A 63 8.12 0.38 3.65
CA ASP A 63 6.86 0.72 3.02
C ASP A 63 5.98 -0.54 2.99
N LEU A 64 4.80 -0.45 3.60
CA LEU A 64 3.80 -1.51 3.64
C LEU A 64 2.60 -1.11 2.76
N LEU A 65 2.34 -1.86 1.70
CA LEU A 65 1.08 -1.74 0.96
C LEU A 65 0.01 -2.60 1.66
N LEU A 66 -1.01 -1.92 2.18
CA LEU A 66 -2.06 -2.49 2.99
C LEU A 66 -3.38 -2.55 2.21
N ALA A 67 -3.97 -3.74 2.11
CA ALA A 67 -5.33 -3.94 1.62
C ALA A 67 -6.25 -4.36 2.78
N VAL A 68 -7.44 -3.77 2.85
CA VAL A 68 -8.42 -4.07 3.92
C VAL A 68 -9.77 -4.47 3.32
N GLY A 69 -10.25 -5.66 3.68
CA GLY A 69 -11.50 -6.23 3.18
C GLY A 69 -11.36 -7.72 2.91
N GLU A 70 -12.28 -8.25 2.11
CA GLU A 70 -12.13 -9.61 1.58
C GLU A 70 -11.15 -9.60 0.41
N LEU A 71 -10.47 -10.74 0.16
CA LEU A 71 -9.44 -10.84 -0.89
C LEU A 71 -9.95 -10.48 -2.30
N GLN A 72 -11.26 -10.53 -2.53
CA GLN A 72 -11.90 -10.21 -3.81
C GLN A 72 -12.52 -8.80 -3.84
N TYR A 73 -12.80 -8.19 -2.68
CA TYR A 73 -13.46 -6.88 -2.58
C TYR A 73 -12.98 -6.11 -1.35
N SER A 74 -12.41 -4.92 -1.55
CA SER A 74 -12.14 -4.02 -0.42
C SER A 74 -13.43 -3.29 0.02
N LEU A 75 -13.62 -3.25 1.34
CA LEU A 75 -14.82 -2.77 2.02
C LEU A 75 -14.83 -1.25 2.23
N TYR A 76 -13.67 -0.60 2.15
CA TYR A 76 -13.51 0.79 2.57
C TYR A 76 -12.92 1.65 1.46
N LYS A 77 -13.36 2.92 1.39
CA LYS A 77 -12.70 3.93 0.56
C LYS A 77 -11.26 4.14 1.08
N PRO A 78 -10.23 4.28 0.22
CA PRO A 78 -8.84 4.50 0.66
C PRO A 78 -8.68 5.68 1.60
N SER A 79 -9.40 6.77 1.33
CA SER A 79 -9.40 7.96 2.18
C SER A 79 -9.91 7.69 3.58
N PHE A 80 -10.92 6.81 3.75
CA PHE A 80 -11.40 6.42 5.07
C PHE A 80 -10.31 5.67 5.85
N ILE A 81 -9.67 4.67 5.22
CA ILE A 81 -8.57 3.91 5.83
C ILE A 81 -7.44 4.86 6.24
N ALA A 82 -7.01 5.72 5.31
CA ALA A 82 -5.92 6.66 5.54
C ALA A 82 -6.22 7.65 6.67
N ASN A 83 -7.45 8.19 6.72
CA ASN A 83 -7.88 9.11 7.76
C ASN A 83 -7.89 8.43 9.14
N ARG A 84 -8.45 7.22 9.24
CA ARG A 84 -8.46 6.45 10.50
C ARG A 84 -7.06 6.16 11.00
N ILE A 85 -6.17 5.70 10.12
CA ILE A 85 -4.78 5.42 10.50
C ILE A 85 -4.07 6.70 10.93
N SER A 86 -4.25 7.81 10.20
CA SER A 86 -3.62 9.10 10.52
C SER A 86 -4.05 9.62 11.89
N GLN A 87 -5.33 9.45 12.25
CA GLN A 87 -5.89 9.83 13.56
C GLN A 87 -5.38 8.94 14.70
N SER A 88 -4.96 7.71 14.41
CA SER A 88 -4.54 6.73 15.42
C SER A 88 -3.02 6.51 15.46
N THR A 89 -2.22 7.43 14.89
CA THR A 89 -0.75 7.27 14.81
C THR A 89 -0.07 7.26 16.17
N GLU A 90 -0.49 8.12 17.11
CA GLU A 90 0.04 8.13 18.48
C GLU A 90 -0.28 6.82 19.22
N GLU A 91 -1.53 6.37 19.12
CA GLU A 91 -1.95 5.10 19.71
C GLU A 91 -1.22 3.90 19.08
N MET A 92 -0.92 3.97 17.78
CA MET A 92 -0.13 2.95 17.06
C MET A 92 1.31 2.90 17.58
N ASP A 93 1.96 4.04 17.82
CA ASP A 93 3.30 4.08 18.42
C ASP A 93 3.27 3.46 19.82
N GLN A 94 2.31 3.86 20.65
CA GLN A 94 2.21 3.38 22.05
C GLN A 94 1.86 1.90 22.17
N ARG A 95 0.93 1.38 21.35
CA ARG A 95 0.40 0.01 21.48
C ARG A 95 1.08 -1.02 20.59
N VAL A 96 1.62 -0.59 19.45
CA VAL A 96 2.23 -1.46 18.43
C VAL A 96 3.74 -1.23 18.30
N GLY A 97 4.25 -0.08 18.77
CA GLY A 97 5.66 0.29 18.61
C GLY A 97 6.01 0.72 17.18
N LEU A 98 5.03 1.19 16.40
CA LEU A 98 5.21 1.56 15.01
C LEU A 98 4.98 3.06 14.79
N ARG A 99 5.97 3.73 14.22
CA ARG A 99 5.92 5.16 13.89
C ARG A 99 5.63 5.37 12.41
N VAL A 100 4.41 5.77 12.11
CA VAL A 100 3.98 6.12 10.75
C VAL A 100 4.53 7.51 10.37
N LYS A 101 5.34 7.57 9.32
CA LYS A 101 5.83 8.80 8.69
C LYS A 101 4.77 9.48 7.85
N LYS A 102 4.07 8.67 7.04
CA LYS A 102 3.12 9.12 6.01
C LYS A 102 2.20 7.95 5.68
N VAL A 103 0.96 8.28 5.35
CA VAL A 103 0.03 7.38 4.67
C VAL A 103 -0.17 7.90 3.26
N THR A 104 0.08 7.07 2.26
CA THR A 104 -0.12 7.39 0.84
C THR A 104 -1.27 6.54 0.30
N TYR A 105 -2.18 7.13 -0.43
CA TYR A 105 -3.24 6.41 -1.13
C TYR A 105 -3.59 7.16 -2.42
N VAL A 106 -4.15 6.46 -3.39
CA VAL A 106 -4.60 7.08 -4.64
C VAL A 106 -5.96 7.75 -4.42
N PRO A 107 -6.07 9.09 -4.52
CA PRO A 107 -7.28 9.80 -4.08
C PRO A 107 -8.35 9.94 -5.18
N CYS A 108 -8.07 9.57 -6.43
CA CYS A 108 -8.86 10.07 -7.55
C CYS A 108 -10.09 9.21 -7.86
N HIS A 109 -11.23 9.50 -7.23
CA HIS A 109 -12.53 8.98 -7.71
C HIS A 109 -13.78 9.86 -7.52
N GLU A 110 -13.74 11.13 -7.10
CA GLU A 110 -14.98 11.96 -7.15
C GLU A 110 -14.80 13.51 -7.24
N ALA A 111 -15.69 14.10 -8.04
CA ALA A 111 -16.04 15.50 -8.33
C ALA A 111 -14.99 16.53 -8.80
N ASN A 112 -13.79 16.63 -8.21
CA ASN A 112 -12.85 17.74 -8.48
C ASN A 112 -11.62 17.38 -9.34
N CYS A 113 -11.66 16.25 -10.05
CA CYS A 113 -10.74 16.00 -11.16
C CYS A 113 -11.26 16.75 -12.41
N ILE A 114 -11.21 18.08 -12.33
CA ILE A 114 -11.74 18.98 -13.37
C ILE A 114 -10.61 19.26 -14.36
N ILE A 115 -10.83 18.76 -15.59
CA ILE A 115 -10.08 18.95 -16.85
C ILE A 115 -9.00 17.86 -17.08
N GLN A 116 -9.37 16.89 -17.93
CA GLN A 116 -8.58 15.78 -18.51
C GLN A 116 -8.43 14.49 -17.69
N ARG A 117 -9.55 13.77 -17.57
CA ARG A 117 -9.64 12.33 -17.23
C ARG A 117 -9.00 11.43 -18.29
N ALA A 118 -7.70 11.58 -18.50
CA ALA A 118 -6.89 10.63 -19.24
C ALA A 118 -6.10 9.72 -18.30
N CYS A 119 -5.71 10.21 -17.13
CA CYS A 119 -4.79 9.51 -16.23
C CYS A 119 -5.50 8.80 -15.08
N LYS A 120 -5.29 7.48 -14.96
CA LYS A 120 -5.64 6.65 -13.80
C LYS A 120 -4.36 6.34 -13.02
N GLU A 121 -4.31 6.70 -11.75
CA GLU A 121 -3.26 6.24 -10.84
C GLU A 121 -3.68 4.91 -10.19
N THR A 122 -2.73 4.02 -9.98
CA THR A 122 -2.99 2.71 -9.39
C THR A 122 -1.72 2.07 -8.81
N PHE A 123 -1.87 1.26 -7.78
CA PHE A 123 -0.76 0.43 -7.30
C PHE A 123 -0.61 -0.80 -8.19
N GLN A 124 0.63 -1.07 -8.59
CA GLN A 124 1.01 -2.31 -9.27
C GLN A 124 1.95 -3.13 -8.40
N LEU A 125 1.83 -4.45 -8.50
CA LEU A 125 2.75 -5.39 -7.89
C LEU A 125 3.63 -5.96 -9.00
N ASP A 126 4.94 -5.81 -8.88
CA ASP A 126 5.91 -6.37 -9.82
C ASP A 126 6.21 -7.84 -9.44
N PRO A 127 5.77 -8.82 -10.25
CA PRO A 127 6.05 -10.22 -9.98
C PRO A 127 7.52 -10.60 -10.26
N GLY A 128 8.27 -9.79 -11.01
CA GLY A 128 9.68 -10.01 -11.31
C GLY A 128 10.61 -9.66 -10.15
N THR A 129 10.17 -8.76 -9.26
CA THR A 129 10.93 -8.33 -8.08
C THR A 129 10.23 -8.80 -6.80
N VAL A 130 10.72 -9.89 -6.22
CA VAL A 130 10.17 -10.47 -4.98
C VAL A 130 11.19 -10.38 -3.86
N PHE A 131 10.76 -9.87 -2.71
CA PHE A 131 11.51 -9.87 -1.47
C PHE A 131 11.18 -11.11 -0.63
N THR A 132 12.21 -11.66 0.01
CA THR A 132 12.07 -12.76 0.98
C THR A 132 12.52 -12.26 2.34
N TYR A 133 11.63 -12.30 3.31
CA TYR A 133 11.95 -11.97 4.70
C TYR A 133 11.63 -13.16 5.59
N SER A 134 12.58 -13.51 6.45
CA SER A 134 12.48 -14.68 7.31
C SER A 134 12.78 -14.31 8.76
N SER A 135 11.95 -14.84 9.66
CA SER A 135 12.14 -14.78 11.11
C SER A 135 12.13 -16.18 11.69
N ALA A 136 12.42 -16.31 12.98
CA ALA A 136 12.30 -17.58 13.71
C ALA A 136 10.88 -18.19 13.68
N ARG A 137 9.84 -17.38 13.43
CA ARG A 137 8.44 -17.82 13.53
C ARG A 137 7.74 -18.01 12.19
N PHE A 138 8.14 -17.26 11.16
CA PHE A 138 7.58 -17.39 9.81
C PHE A 138 8.46 -16.70 8.76
N SER A 139 8.24 -17.07 7.50
CA SER A 139 8.83 -16.42 6.33
C SER A 139 7.73 -15.88 5.42
N VAL A 140 8.00 -14.76 4.75
CA VAL A 140 7.11 -14.12 3.77
C VAL A 140 7.86 -13.90 2.47
N LEU A 141 7.17 -14.21 1.37
CA LEU A 141 7.51 -13.79 0.03
C LEU A 141 6.55 -12.67 -0.36
N THR A 142 7.08 -11.53 -0.77
CA THR A 142 6.27 -10.34 -1.05
C THR A 142 6.80 -9.61 -2.30
N PRO A 143 5.93 -9.28 -3.27
CA PRO A 143 6.35 -8.56 -4.47
C PRO A 143 6.66 -7.11 -4.13
N ARG A 144 7.49 -6.46 -4.95
CA ARG A 144 7.64 -5.01 -4.94
C ARG A 144 6.35 -4.34 -5.41
N HIS A 145 5.98 -3.22 -4.80
CA HIS A 145 4.92 -2.35 -5.29
C HIS A 145 5.46 -1.03 -5.83
N SER A 146 4.76 -0.50 -6.84
CA SER A 146 4.95 0.83 -7.39
C SER A 146 3.60 1.53 -7.52
N LEU A 147 3.63 2.87 -7.46
CA LEU A 147 2.50 3.69 -7.88
C LEU A 147 2.69 4.00 -9.37
N GLU A 148 1.78 3.51 -10.20
CA GLU A 148 1.77 3.78 -11.63
C GLU A 148 0.67 4.78 -11.99
N GLN A 149 0.92 5.57 -13.04
CA GLN A 149 -0.05 6.48 -13.62
C GLN A 149 -0.25 6.12 -15.09
N ILE A 150 -1.44 5.64 -15.43
CA ILE A 150 -1.84 5.20 -16.77
C ILE A 150 -2.65 6.31 -17.43
N CYS A 151 -2.05 6.99 -18.40
CA CYS A 151 -2.67 8.12 -19.11
C CYS A 151 -3.11 7.75 -20.53
N SER A 152 -4.39 7.95 -20.85
CA SER A 152 -4.93 7.88 -22.21
C SER A 152 -4.85 9.25 -22.90
N CYS A 153 -3.78 9.52 -23.63
CA CYS A 153 -3.71 10.71 -24.47
C CYS A 153 -4.64 10.52 -25.68
N ASN A 154 -5.73 11.28 -25.75
CA ASN A 154 -6.61 11.27 -26.91
C ASN A 154 -6.00 12.14 -28.02
N GLY A 155 -5.34 11.50 -29.00
CA GLY A 155 -5.02 12.09 -30.31
C GLY A 155 -3.68 12.82 -30.44
N THR A 156 -2.62 12.07 -30.77
CA THR A 156 -1.57 12.31 -31.81
C THR A 156 -0.28 11.64 -31.34
N ALA A 157 0.00 10.42 -31.82
CA ALA A 157 1.32 9.83 -31.68
C ALA A 157 2.29 10.56 -32.63
N LEU A 158 3.11 11.48 -32.11
CA LEU A 158 4.25 11.99 -32.87
C LEU A 158 5.38 10.96 -32.79
N ARG A 159 5.56 10.19 -33.87
CA ARG A 159 6.79 9.44 -34.12
C ARG A 159 7.88 10.44 -34.50
N PHE A 160 8.81 10.70 -33.59
CA PHE A 160 10.08 11.32 -33.97
C PHE A 160 10.98 10.23 -34.56
N SER A 161 11.13 10.23 -35.89
CA SER A 161 12.25 9.57 -36.57
C SER A 161 13.34 10.63 -36.75
N GLY A 162 14.19 10.76 -35.74
CA GLY A 162 15.36 11.63 -35.83
C GLY A 162 16.35 11.07 -36.86
N HIS A 163 16.41 11.69 -38.02
CA HIS A 163 17.63 11.78 -38.83
C HIS A 163 17.98 13.25 -38.94
N SER A 164 19.02 13.66 -38.20
CA SER A 164 20.06 14.65 -38.53
C SER A 164 20.85 14.95 -37.26
#